data_AF-A0A2N9XLX5-F1
#
_entry.id   AF-A0A2N9XLX5-F1
#
_cell.length_a   1.000
_cell.length_b   1.000
_cell.length_c   1.000
_cell.angle_alpha   90.00
_cell.angle_beta   90.00
_cell.angle_gamma   90.00
#
_symmetry.space_group_name_H-M   'P 1'
#
loop_
_entity.id
_entity.type
_entity.pdbx_description
1 polymer ?
#
loop_
_entity_poly.entity_id
_entity_poly.type
_entity_poly.pdbx_seq_one_letter_code
_entity_poly.pdbx_strand_id
1 'polypeptide(L)'
;MTDLTKLARADVKIVEDDLATILADTITDYQNRTGKVLQPAHIERLLINTYAYREALTRQQVNEAYRQQHVRFATGLMLDLCGDDVHTPRLQAQPAQTTLRFQAKLAGKEQVVIPRGTRVTVDSLIFATVEAGLLTATNSSIELVAVCQSTGVVGNGWSAGQINTLADHLSDIAEVKVSNITTASGGVDVESDDAYRVRILLAPESFSVAGPVGAYEYFTRQVSQDIIDVYVTNDMDKEGKPLGGVVAVTILTKTGLPSMELIHQVQTALSNERVRPLCDQVVVRAPKIFNYQVAATLTLFVGADAQAILAAAKAAWQQYQSSWEQRLGVDVVPLVIQSLLKVDGVYNVSTPALELTTIAADTWAHCTNLDLTIAEEAVDG
;
A
#
# COMPACT_ATOMS: atom_id res chain seq x y z
N MET A 1 -8.22 28.98 12.60
CA MET A 1 -8.36 27.58 12.12
C MET A 1 -9.33 26.89 13.05
N THR A 2 -10.42 26.33 12.53
CA THR A 2 -11.38 25.57 13.35
C THR A 2 -10.72 24.27 13.80
N ASP A 3 -10.77 23.96 15.09
CA ASP A 3 -10.24 22.71 15.64
C ASP A 3 -11.19 21.55 15.28
N LEU A 4 -10.86 20.84 14.20
CA LEU A 4 -11.66 19.73 13.69
C LEU A 4 -11.63 18.50 14.61
N THR A 5 -10.78 18.46 15.64
CA THR A 5 -10.74 17.33 16.58
C THR A 5 -11.99 17.27 17.46
N LYS A 6 -12.66 18.41 17.67
CA LYS A 6 -13.89 18.54 18.47
C LYS A 6 -15.18 18.57 17.64
N LEU A 7 -15.08 18.39 16.32
CA LEU A 7 -16.24 18.45 15.44
C LEU A 7 -17.21 17.31 15.74
N ALA A 8 -18.43 17.65 16.16
CA ALA A 8 -19.47 16.66 16.41
C ALA A 8 -20.07 16.17 15.09
N ARG A 9 -20.54 14.92 15.07
CA ARG A 9 -21.17 14.31 13.88
C ARG A 9 -22.32 15.16 13.32
N ALA A 10 -23.15 15.74 14.19
CA ALA A 10 -24.32 16.53 13.82
C ALA A 10 -23.94 17.85 13.11
N ASP A 11 -22.75 18.38 13.39
CA ASP A 11 -22.26 19.64 12.85
C ASP A 11 -21.71 19.49 11.43
N VAL A 12 -21.46 18.24 10.99
CA VAL A 12 -21.06 17.93 9.62
C VAL A 12 -22.29 18.03 8.73
N LYS A 13 -22.49 19.19 8.11
CA LYS A 13 -23.55 19.47 7.13
C LYS A 13 -22.96 20.18 5.93
N ILE A 14 -23.37 19.76 4.74
CA ILE A 14 -23.00 20.41 3.48
C ILE A 14 -24.13 21.29 2.92
N VAL A 15 -25.36 21.02 3.35
CA VAL A 15 -26.56 21.80 3.01
C VAL A 15 -27.37 22.06 4.26
N GLU A 16 -28.03 23.22 4.31
CA GLU A 16 -29.00 23.52 5.37
C GLU A 16 -30.18 22.55 5.26
N ASP A 17 -30.49 21.86 6.35
CA ASP A 17 -31.51 20.82 6.43
C ASP A 17 -32.58 21.11 7.50
N ASP A 18 -32.51 22.28 8.15
CA ASP A 18 -33.55 22.76 9.04
C ASP A 18 -34.83 23.10 8.26
N LEU A 19 -35.92 22.44 8.65
CA LEU A 19 -37.22 22.58 7.99
C LEU A 19 -37.74 24.01 8.06
N ALA A 20 -37.57 24.71 9.19
CA ALA A 20 -38.09 26.06 9.35
C ALA A 20 -37.41 27.04 8.39
N THR A 21 -36.08 26.90 8.25
CA THR A 21 -35.28 27.69 7.32
C THR A 21 -35.67 27.40 5.87
N ILE A 22 -35.71 26.13 5.46
CA ILE A 22 -36.11 25.74 4.09
C ILE A 22 -37.52 26.25 3.76
N LEU A 23 -38.44 26.14 4.73
CA LEU A 23 -39.81 26.60 4.56
C LEU A 23 -39.87 28.11 4.37
N ALA A 24 -39.14 28.88 5.19
CA ALA A 24 -39.08 30.33 5.10
C ALA A 24 -38.50 30.79 3.75
N ASP A 25 -37.43 30.14 3.28
CA ASP A 25 -36.80 30.43 1.99
C ASP A 25 -37.76 30.13 0.83
N THR A 26 -38.45 28.98 0.87
CA THR A 26 -39.37 28.57 -0.20
C THR A 26 -40.58 29.50 -0.30
N ILE A 27 -41.12 29.95 0.84
CA ILE A 27 -42.19 30.97 0.85
C ILE A 27 -41.67 32.26 0.21
N THR A 28 -40.49 32.70 0.63
CA THR A 28 -39.90 33.97 0.19
C THR A 28 -39.68 33.95 -1.32
N ASP A 29 -39.11 32.87 -1.86
CA ASP A 29 -38.95 32.68 -3.31
C ASP A 29 -40.29 32.70 -4.05
N TYR A 30 -41.31 31.99 -3.56
CA TYR A 30 -42.64 31.99 -4.18
C TYR A 30 -43.28 33.39 -4.20
N GLN A 31 -43.24 34.10 -3.06
CA GLN A 31 -43.80 35.44 -2.94
C GLN A 31 -43.09 36.43 -3.86
N ASN A 32 -41.76 36.33 -3.98
CA ASN A 32 -40.97 37.19 -4.87
C ASN A 32 -41.30 36.96 -6.35
N ARG A 33 -41.50 35.70 -6.76
CA ARG A 33 -41.79 35.36 -8.17
C ARG A 33 -43.21 35.70 -8.59
N THR A 34 -44.17 35.55 -7.68
CA THR A 34 -45.60 35.70 -7.99
C THR A 34 -46.18 37.05 -7.60
N GLY A 35 -45.51 37.80 -6.72
CA GLY A 35 -46.03 39.00 -6.08
C GLY A 35 -47.18 38.73 -5.08
N LYS A 36 -47.55 37.47 -4.85
CA LYS A 36 -48.66 37.09 -3.96
C LYS A 36 -48.14 36.79 -2.55
N VAL A 37 -48.59 37.54 -1.55
CA VAL A 37 -48.34 37.24 -0.13
C VAL A 37 -49.14 36.00 0.29
N LEU A 38 -48.45 34.98 0.80
CA LEU A 38 -49.04 33.71 1.22
C LEU A 38 -49.47 33.74 2.69
N GLN A 39 -50.72 33.34 2.95
CA GLN A 39 -51.26 33.15 4.30
C GLN A 39 -51.25 31.66 4.68
N PRO A 40 -51.26 31.32 6.00
CA PRO A 40 -51.18 29.94 6.47
C PRO A 40 -52.20 28.96 5.87
N ALA A 41 -53.43 29.41 5.63
CA ALA A 41 -54.52 28.56 5.14
C ALA A 41 -54.63 28.46 3.60
N HIS A 42 -53.76 29.16 2.86
CA HIS A 42 -53.77 29.09 1.39
C HIS A 42 -53.35 27.70 0.91
N ILE A 43 -53.97 27.19 -0.16
CA ILE A 43 -53.67 25.87 -0.72
C ILE A 43 -52.19 25.80 -1.13
N GLU A 44 -51.67 26.86 -1.73
CA GLU A 44 -50.25 26.95 -2.13
C GLU A 44 -49.31 26.84 -0.92
N ARG A 45 -49.72 27.37 0.24
CA ARG A 45 -48.97 27.24 1.49
C ARG A 45 -48.91 25.80 1.96
N LEU A 46 -50.03 25.07 1.90
CA LEU A 46 -50.10 23.65 2.28
C LEU A 46 -49.24 22.77 1.35
N LEU A 47 -49.23 23.07 0.05
CA LEU A 47 -48.36 22.41 -0.91
C LEU A 47 -46.88 22.71 -0.63
N ILE A 48 -46.52 23.97 -0.38
CA ILE A 48 -45.16 24.38 -0.01
C ILE A 48 -44.71 23.68 1.28
N ASN A 49 -45.58 23.54 2.29
CA ASN A 49 -45.24 22.82 3.52
C ASN A 49 -44.86 21.36 3.22
N THR A 50 -45.63 20.69 2.36
CA THR A 50 -45.37 19.30 1.97
C THR A 50 -44.06 19.18 1.20
N TYR A 51 -43.83 20.10 0.26
CA TYR A 51 -42.60 20.16 -0.53
C TYR A 51 -41.37 20.43 0.35
N ALA A 52 -41.41 21.46 1.21
CA ALA A 52 -40.31 21.80 2.11
C ALA A 52 -39.98 20.67 3.08
N TYR A 53 -40.98 19.92 3.56
CA TYR A 53 -40.74 18.73 4.37
C TYR A 53 -40.00 17.63 3.59
N ARG A 54 -40.44 17.34 2.36
CA ARG A 54 -39.78 16.35 1.49
C ARG A 54 -38.37 16.78 1.10
N GLU A 55 -38.17 18.07 0.84
CA GLU A 55 -36.85 18.63 0.58
C GLU A 55 -35.95 18.55 1.82
N ALA A 56 -36.43 18.90 3.01
CA ALA A 56 -35.67 18.78 4.26
C ALA A 56 -35.20 17.34 4.50
N LEU A 57 -36.09 16.34 4.34
CA LEU A 57 -35.71 14.93 4.44
C LEU A 57 -34.63 14.54 3.42
N THR A 58 -34.72 15.06 2.20
CA THR A 58 -33.72 14.80 1.15
C THR A 58 -32.37 15.42 1.50
N ARG A 59 -32.37 16.67 1.99
CA ARG A 59 -31.15 17.36 2.44
C ARG A 59 -30.53 16.68 3.67
N GLN A 60 -31.33 16.15 4.59
CA GLN A 60 -30.87 15.30 5.70
C GLN A 60 -30.19 14.02 5.20
N GLN A 61 -30.77 13.35 4.19
CA GLN A 61 -30.14 12.18 3.55
C GLN A 61 -28.83 12.52 2.86
N VAL A 62 -28.75 13.68 2.18
CA VAL A 62 -27.52 14.18 1.58
C VAL A 62 -26.44 14.41 2.65
N ASN A 63 -26.77 15.12 3.73
CA ASN A 63 -25.84 15.34 4.84
C ASN A 63 -25.37 14.01 5.45
N GLU A 64 -26.26 13.03 5.60
CA GLU A 64 -25.88 11.71 6.10
C GLU A 64 -24.95 10.96 5.14
N ALA A 65 -25.21 11.00 3.83
CA ALA A 65 -24.34 10.39 2.83
C ALA A 65 -22.90 10.94 2.91
N TYR A 66 -22.74 12.25 3.12
CA TYR A 66 -21.42 12.87 3.32
C TYR A 66 -20.75 12.46 4.63
N ARG A 67 -21.50 12.33 5.73
CA ARG A 67 -20.94 11.80 6.99
C ARG A 67 -20.40 10.39 6.82
N GLN A 68 -21.12 9.55 6.09
CA GLN A 68 -20.77 8.15 5.85
C GLN A 68 -19.48 8.00 5.00
N GLN A 69 -19.06 9.01 4.24
CA GLN A 69 -17.78 9.00 3.51
C GLN A 69 -16.54 9.18 4.41
N HIS A 70 -16.72 9.56 5.67
CA HIS A 70 -15.61 9.80 6.59
C HIS A 70 -15.57 8.75 7.68
N VAL A 71 -14.44 8.05 7.81
CA VAL A 71 -14.18 7.02 8.85
C VAL A 71 -14.64 7.45 10.25
N ARG A 72 -14.42 8.72 10.61
CA ARG A 72 -14.82 9.30 11.91
C ARG A 72 -16.32 9.20 12.22
N PHE A 73 -17.17 9.20 11.20
CA PHE A 73 -18.63 9.30 11.33
C PHE A 73 -19.38 8.14 10.66
N ALA A 74 -18.71 7.39 9.79
CA ALA A 74 -19.27 6.23 9.10
C ALA A 74 -19.67 5.13 10.10
N THR A 75 -20.70 4.37 9.73
CA THR A 75 -21.26 3.25 10.52
C THR A 75 -21.70 2.10 9.63
N GLY A 76 -21.72 0.88 10.16
CA GLY A 76 -22.17 -0.30 9.41
C GLY A 76 -21.39 -0.49 8.10
N LEU A 77 -22.10 -0.82 7.00
CA LEU A 77 -21.47 -1.13 5.72
C LEU A 77 -20.54 -0.03 5.19
N MET A 78 -20.87 1.24 5.38
CA MET A 78 -20.01 2.30 4.86
C MET A 78 -18.69 2.40 5.66
N LEU A 79 -18.72 2.10 6.96
CA LEU A 79 -17.48 2.01 7.75
C LEU A 79 -16.61 0.84 7.26
N ASP A 80 -17.23 -0.27 6.88
CA ASP A 80 -16.54 -1.42 6.29
C ASP A 80 -15.91 -1.07 4.94
N LEU A 81 -16.60 -0.31 4.08
CA LEU A 81 -16.03 0.21 2.83
C LEU A 81 -14.83 1.13 3.09
N CYS A 82 -14.94 2.05 4.04
CA CYS A 82 -13.80 2.90 4.39
C CYS A 82 -12.60 2.10 4.92
N GLY A 83 -12.82 0.97 5.58
CA GLY A 83 -11.75 0.08 6.03
C GLY A 83 -11.15 -0.73 4.88
N ASP A 84 -11.95 -1.15 3.92
CA ASP A 84 -11.49 -1.85 2.70
C ASP A 84 -10.56 -0.97 1.87
N ASP A 85 -10.85 0.33 1.76
CA ASP A 85 -10.00 1.33 1.07
C ASP A 85 -8.55 1.36 1.61
N VAL A 86 -8.34 0.97 2.87
CA VAL A 86 -7.02 0.89 3.52
C VAL A 86 -6.63 -0.54 3.90
N HIS A 87 -7.18 -1.53 3.19
CA HIS A 87 -6.89 -2.96 3.35
C HIS A 87 -7.04 -3.47 4.79
N THR A 88 -8.01 -2.93 5.51
CA THR A 88 -8.28 -3.24 6.92
C THR A 88 -9.68 -3.82 7.04
N PRO A 89 -9.90 -5.11 6.72
CA PRO A 89 -11.22 -5.74 6.83
C PRO A 89 -11.61 -5.97 8.29
N ARG A 90 -12.90 -5.83 8.62
CA ARG A 90 -13.43 -6.03 9.98
C ARG A 90 -13.16 -7.43 10.51
N LEU A 91 -12.70 -7.53 11.75
CA LEU A 91 -12.47 -8.83 12.38
C LEU A 91 -13.82 -9.52 12.68
N GLN A 92 -13.93 -10.75 12.20
CA GLN A 92 -15.12 -11.59 12.39
C GLN A 92 -15.11 -12.25 13.76
N ALA A 93 -16.29 -12.71 14.18
CA ALA A 93 -16.44 -13.44 15.44
C ALA A 93 -15.55 -14.68 15.46
N GLN A 94 -14.85 -14.90 16.58
CA GLN A 94 -13.97 -16.04 16.78
C GLN A 94 -14.57 -17.00 17.80
N PRO A 95 -14.37 -18.32 17.63
CA PRO A 95 -14.84 -19.31 18.57
C PRO A 95 -13.94 -19.43 19.80
N ALA A 96 -14.52 -19.83 20.92
CA ALA A 96 -13.78 -20.17 22.12
C ALA A 96 -12.94 -21.44 21.93
N GLN A 97 -11.82 -21.51 22.63
CA GLN A 97 -10.88 -22.61 22.61
C GLN A 97 -10.65 -23.15 24.03
N THR A 98 -10.37 -24.43 24.12
CA THR A 98 -10.03 -25.12 25.37
C THR A 98 -9.09 -26.28 25.09
N THR A 99 -8.38 -26.76 26.11
CA THR A 99 -7.57 -27.97 26.03
C THR A 99 -8.35 -29.12 26.63
N LEU A 100 -8.60 -30.18 25.85
CA LEU A 100 -9.25 -31.40 26.28
C LEU A 100 -8.20 -32.46 26.62
N ARG A 101 -8.35 -33.11 27.76
CA ARG A 101 -7.56 -34.28 28.12
C ARG A 101 -8.38 -35.54 27.84
N PHE A 102 -7.87 -36.39 26.97
CA PHE A 102 -8.43 -37.71 26.67
C PHE A 102 -7.62 -38.77 27.40
N GLN A 103 -8.30 -39.76 28.00
CA GLN A 103 -7.68 -40.83 28.76
C GLN A 103 -8.36 -42.16 28.48
N ALA A 104 -7.58 -43.21 28.27
CA ALA A 104 -8.09 -44.58 28.11
C ALA A 104 -7.16 -45.57 28.81
N LYS A 105 -7.74 -46.62 29.41
CA LYS A 105 -6.97 -47.73 29.94
C LYS A 105 -6.73 -48.73 28.80
N LEU A 106 -5.48 -48.89 28.40
CA LEU A 106 -5.06 -49.74 27.27
C LEU A 106 -4.00 -50.75 27.74
N ALA A 107 -4.05 -51.96 27.19
CA ALA A 107 -3.12 -53.04 27.53
C ALA A 107 -2.25 -53.47 26.33
N GLY A 108 -0.99 -53.83 26.61
CA GLY A 108 -0.09 -54.39 25.60
C GLY A 108 0.16 -53.47 24.40
N LYS A 109 -0.32 -53.89 23.22
CA LYS A 109 -0.16 -53.15 21.94
C LYS A 109 -1.44 -52.42 21.50
N GLU A 110 -2.44 -52.34 22.36
CA GLU A 110 -3.68 -51.62 22.07
C GLU A 110 -3.41 -50.12 21.88
N GLN A 111 -4.14 -49.53 20.93
CA GLN A 111 -4.06 -48.12 20.60
C GLN A 111 -5.44 -47.59 20.27
N VAL A 112 -5.73 -46.36 20.69
CA VAL A 112 -6.96 -45.64 20.34
C VAL A 112 -6.57 -44.33 19.66
N VAL A 113 -7.06 -44.14 18.45
CA VAL A 113 -6.86 -42.91 17.69
C VAL A 113 -7.97 -41.94 18.09
N ILE A 114 -7.61 -40.69 18.36
CA ILE A 114 -8.53 -39.57 18.48
C ILE A 114 -8.41 -38.77 17.18
N PRO A 115 -9.33 -38.91 16.22
CA PRO A 115 -9.26 -38.17 14.98
C PRO A 115 -9.33 -36.66 15.21
N ARG A 116 -8.74 -35.89 14.29
CA ARG A 116 -9.04 -34.46 14.18
C ARG A 116 -10.53 -34.27 13.94
N GLY A 117 -11.14 -33.33 14.64
CA GLY A 117 -12.57 -33.05 14.58
C GLY A 117 -13.42 -33.87 15.56
N THR A 118 -12.79 -34.62 16.48
CA THR A 118 -13.51 -35.36 17.54
C THR A 118 -14.32 -34.40 18.39
N ARG A 119 -15.62 -34.68 18.55
CA ARG A 119 -16.62 -33.81 19.18
C ARG A 119 -16.83 -34.15 20.65
N VAL A 120 -16.72 -33.14 21.49
CA VAL A 120 -17.03 -33.17 22.92
C VAL A 120 -17.99 -32.05 23.24
N THR A 121 -18.98 -32.35 24.07
CA THR A 121 -20.15 -31.50 24.28
C THR A 121 -20.25 -31.01 25.72
N VAL A 122 -20.85 -29.83 25.86
CA VAL A 122 -21.31 -29.25 27.12
C VAL A 122 -22.64 -28.56 26.84
N ASP A 123 -23.70 -28.95 27.56
CA ASP A 123 -25.07 -28.56 27.26
C ASP A 123 -25.42 -28.73 25.76
N SER A 124 -25.63 -27.63 25.04
CA SER A 124 -25.90 -27.62 23.59
C SER A 124 -24.69 -27.26 22.72
N LEU A 125 -23.53 -27.00 23.32
CA LEU A 125 -22.31 -26.58 22.63
C LEU A 125 -21.43 -27.77 22.27
N ILE A 126 -20.80 -27.68 21.10
CA ILE A 126 -19.90 -28.70 20.57
C ILE A 126 -18.50 -28.11 20.45
N PHE A 127 -17.51 -28.79 21.01
CA PHE A 127 -16.10 -28.52 20.83
C PHE A 127 -15.47 -29.63 20.01
N ALA A 128 -14.71 -29.27 18.97
CA ALA A 128 -14.07 -30.22 18.08
C ALA A 128 -12.54 -30.10 18.18
N THR A 129 -11.82 -31.24 18.25
CA THR A 129 -10.35 -31.24 18.28
C THR A 129 -9.78 -30.67 16.98
N VAL A 130 -8.73 -29.84 17.07
CA VAL A 130 -8.08 -29.25 15.89
C VAL A 130 -7.01 -30.14 15.28
N GLU A 131 -6.55 -31.13 16.04
CA GLU A 131 -5.51 -32.08 15.66
C GLU A 131 -5.90 -33.50 16.09
N ALA A 132 -5.19 -34.49 15.53
CA ALA A 132 -5.38 -35.88 15.87
C ALA A 132 -4.41 -36.31 16.97
N GLY A 133 -4.84 -37.25 17.82
CA GLY A 133 -4.05 -37.81 18.90
C GLY A 133 -4.03 -39.34 18.87
N LEU A 134 -3.03 -39.94 19.53
CA LEU A 134 -2.93 -41.40 19.69
C LEU A 134 -2.72 -41.74 21.17
N LEU A 135 -3.63 -42.53 21.72
CA LEU A 135 -3.50 -43.15 23.03
C LEU A 135 -2.90 -44.54 22.87
N THR A 136 -1.94 -44.88 23.72
CA THR A 136 -1.29 -46.20 23.76
C THR A 136 -1.18 -46.68 25.21
N ALA A 137 -0.80 -47.95 25.43
CA ALA A 137 -0.56 -48.46 26.78
C ALA A 137 0.57 -47.70 27.53
N THR A 138 1.55 -47.13 26.82
CA THR A 138 2.63 -46.32 27.40
C THR A 138 2.27 -44.84 27.53
N ASN A 139 1.30 -44.36 26.76
CA ASN A 139 0.80 -43.00 26.79
C ASN A 139 -0.73 -42.99 26.83
N SER A 140 -1.27 -43.22 28.02
CA SER A 140 -2.71 -43.41 28.28
C SER A 140 -3.48 -42.11 28.47
N SER A 141 -2.82 -40.95 28.33
CA SER A 141 -3.41 -39.61 28.44
C SER A 141 -2.82 -38.68 27.39
N ILE A 142 -3.66 -37.94 26.67
CA ILE A 142 -3.21 -36.93 25.71
C ILE A 142 -4.03 -35.66 25.84
N GLU A 143 -3.41 -34.52 25.60
CA GLU A 143 -4.02 -33.20 25.64
C GLU A 143 -4.10 -32.66 24.22
N LEU A 144 -5.31 -32.30 23.79
CA LEU A 144 -5.58 -31.80 22.45
C LEU A 144 -6.36 -30.49 22.55
N VAL A 145 -6.00 -29.52 21.72
CA VAL A 145 -6.77 -28.28 21.63
C VAL A 145 -8.10 -28.57 20.93
N ALA A 146 -9.18 -28.03 21.47
CA ALA A 146 -10.50 -28.10 20.89
C ALA A 146 -11.11 -26.70 20.76
N VAL A 147 -11.84 -26.50 19.67
CA VAL A 147 -12.46 -25.22 19.31
C VAL A 147 -13.97 -25.40 19.30
N CYS A 148 -14.69 -24.43 19.85
CA CYS A 148 -16.14 -24.40 19.81
C CYS A 148 -16.63 -24.29 18.36
N GLN A 149 -17.64 -25.06 17.97
CA GLN A 149 -18.23 -24.95 16.64
C GLN A 149 -19.10 -23.71 16.48
N SER A 150 -19.53 -23.11 17.60
CA SER A 150 -20.19 -21.80 17.60
C SER A 150 -19.16 -20.69 17.81
N THR A 151 -19.22 -19.64 16.99
CA THR A 151 -18.39 -18.44 17.14
C THR A 151 -19.00 -17.47 18.16
N GLY A 152 -18.21 -16.53 18.66
CA GLY A 152 -18.66 -15.53 19.62
C GLY A 152 -18.39 -15.94 21.08
N VAL A 153 -18.94 -15.16 22.00
CA VAL A 153 -18.66 -15.30 23.44
C VAL A 153 -19.33 -16.52 24.10
N VAL A 154 -20.26 -17.18 23.41
CA VAL A 154 -21.11 -18.28 23.94
C VAL A 154 -20.28 -19.49 24.40
N GLY A 155 -19.12 -19.73 23.78
CA GLY A 155 -18.22 -20.82 24.14
C GLY A 155 -17.31 -20.54 25.34
N ASN A 156 -17.35 -19.35 25.94
CA ASN A 156 -16.44 -18.96 27.02
C ASN A 156 -16.94 -19.36 28.41
N GLY A 157 -16.01 -19.40 29.37
CA GLY A 157 -16.33 -19.46 30.81
C GLY A 157 -16.60 -20.86 31.37
N TRP A 158 -16.60 -21.89 30.51
CA TRP A 158 -16.70 -23.27 30.95
C TRP A 158 -15.45 -23.68 31.72
N SER A 159 -15.60 -23.88 33.03
CA SER A 159 -14.53 -24.29 33.95
C SER A 159 -13.99 -25.67 33.60
N ALA A 160 -12.76 -25.95 34.02
CA ALA A 160 -12.16 -27.26 33.87
C ALA A 160 -13.08 -28.38 34.40
N GLY A 161 -13.24 -29.45 33.63
CA GLY A 161 -14.10 -30.59 33.94
C GLY A 161 -15.54 -30.49 33.45
N GLN A 162 -16.02 -29.32 33.00
CA GLN A 162 -17.42 -29.15 32.55
C GLN A 162 -17.66 -29.65 31.12
N ILE A 163 -16.68 -29.52 30.23
CA ILE A 163 -16.75 -30.03 28.85
C ILE A 163 -16.25 -31.47 28.87
N ASN A 164 -17.15 -32.44 29.05
CA ASN A 164 -16.79 -33.82 29.38
C ASN A 164 -17.61 -34.90 28.67
N THR A 165 -18.60 -34.53 27.86
CA THR A 165 -19.48 -35.51 27.20
C THR A 165 -18.99 -35.79 25.78
N LEU A 166 -18.33 -36.93 25.59
CA LEU A 166 -17.83 -37.37 24.28
C LEU A 166 -19.02 -37.74 23.37
N ALA A 167 -19.16 -37.05 22.24
CA ALA A 167 -20.27 -37.27 21.30
C ALA A 167 -19.94 -38.32 20.22
N ASP A 168 -18.65 -38.48 19.90
CA ASP A 168 -18.20 -39.44 18.89
C ASP A 168 -17.78 -40.77 19.53
N HIS A 169 -18.10 -41.87 18.84
CA HIS A 169 -17.61 -43.18 19.22
C HIS A 169 -16.17 -43.37 18.74
N LEU A 170 -15.21 -43.51 19.66
CA LEU A 170 -13.78 -43.58 19.34
C LEU A 170 -13.19 -45.00 19.34
N SER A 171 -13.76 -45.93 20.11
CA SER A 171 -13.17 -47.26 20.25
C SER A 171 -14.13 -48.28 20.86
N ASP A 172 -14.14 -49.50 20.34
CA ASP A 172 -14.83 -50.66 20.93
C ASP A 172 -13.98 -51.40 21.98
N ILE A 173 -12.67 -51.15 22.03
CA ILE A 173 -11.72 -51.91 22.86
C ILE A 173 -11.47 -51.29 24.23
N ALA A 174 -11.71 -49.97 24.39
CA ALA A 174 -11.52 -49.27 25.65
C ALA A 174 -12.44 -48.05 25.77
N GLU A 175 -12.93 -47.79 26.99
CA GLU A 175 -13.65 -46.55 27.31
C GLU A 175 -12.68 -45.36 27.33
N VAL A 176 -12.97 -44.34 26.51
CA VAL A 176 -12.21 -43.08 26.46
C VAL A 176 -12.93 -42.04 27.30
N LYS A 177 -12.29 -41.58 28.37
CA LYS A 177 -12.75 -40.45 29.18
C LYS A 177 -12.19 -39.15 28.62
N VAL A 178 -13.00 -38.11 28.59
CA VAL A 178 -12.57 -36.77 28.17
C VAL A 178 -13.06 -35.70 29.12
N SER A 179 -12.23 -34.69 29.36
CA SER A 179 -12.65 -33.47 30.05
C SER A 179 -11.75 -32.30 29.66
N ASN A 180 -12.28 -31.08 29.58
CA ASN A 180 -11.42 -29.90 29.49
C ASN A 180 -10.59 -29.71 30.77
N ILE A 181 -9.33 -29.33 30.60
CA ILE A 181 -8.40 -29.03 31.71
C ILE A 181 -8.14 -27.53 31.87
N THR A 182 -8.48 -26.73 30.86
CA THR A 182 -8.44 -25.28 30.88
C THR A 182 -9.85 -24.71 30.75
N THR A 183 -10.08 -23.54 31.34
CA THR A 183 -11.34 -22.82 31.12
C THR A 183 -11.45 -22.42 29.65
N ALA A 184 -12.60 -22.70 29.03
CA ALA A 184 -12.82 -22.29 27.64
C ALA A 184 -12.79 -20.76 27.51
N SER A 185 -11.96 -20.25 26.60
CA SER A 185 -11.74 -18.80 26.44
C SER A 185 -11.33 -18.44 25.01
N GLY A 186 -11.27 -17.15 24.68
CA GLY A 186 -10.88 -16.66 23.35
C GLY A 186 -12.03 -16.49 22.35
N GLY A 187 -13.26 -16.86 22.72
CA GLY A 187 -14.44 -16.56 21.93
C GLY A 187 -14.76 -15.07 21.99
N VAL A 188 -14.92 -14.42 20.85
CA VAL A 188 -15.21 -12.98 20.77
C VAL A 188 -16.19 -12.73 19.62
N ASP A 189 -17.09 -11.77 19.81
CA ASP A 189 -18.05 -11.39 18.77
C ASP A 189 -17.35 -10.56 17.67
N VAL A 190 -18.10 -10.22 16.63
CA VAL A 190 -17.62 -9.33 15.55
C VAL A 190 -17.13 -8.00 16.15
N GLU A 191 -16.04 -7.47 15.60
CA GLU A 191 -15.44 -6.21 16.05
C GLU A 191 -16.46 -5.06 16.03
N SER A 192 -16.51 -4.27 17.10
CA SER A 192 -17.40 -3.12 17.19
C SER A 192 -16.96 -1.97 16.29
N ASP A 193 -17.90 -1.11 15.88
CA ASP A 193 -17.60 0.06 15.04
C ASP A 193 -16.53 0.98 15.65
N ASP A 194 -16.54 1.16 16.97
CA ASP A 194 -15.57 2.05 17.63
C ASP A 194 -14.14 1.49 17.61
N ALA A 195 -13.97 0.20 17.91
CA ALA A 195 -12.67 -0.46 17.83
C ALA A 195 -12.18 -0.52 16.38
N TYR A 196 -13.06 -0.86 15.44
CA TYR A 196 -12.75 -0.95 14.04
C TYR A 196 -12.33 0.41 13.46
N ARG A 197 -13.05 1.48 13.80
CA ARG A 197 -12.71 2.85 13.41
C ARG A 197 -11.31 3.25 13.86
N VAL A 198 -10.93 2.91 15.10
CA VAL A 198 -9.56 3.15 15.58
C VAL A 198 -8.55 2.40 14.69
N ARG A 199 -8.81 1.12 14.37
CA ARG A 199 -7.92 0.32 13.51
C ARG A 199 -7.79 0.89 12.09
N ILE A 200 -8.89 1.33 11.48
CA ILE A 200 -8.88 2.01 10.16
C ILE A 200 -8.06 3.31 10.23
N LEU A 201 -8.26 4.13 11.26
CA LEU A 201 -7.51 5.39 11.42
C LEU A 201 -6.02 5.16 11.68
N LEU A 202 -5.64 4.00 12.24
CA LEU A 202 -4.26 3.58 12.43
C LEU A 202 -3.68 2.86 11.20
N ALA A 203 -4.49 2.39 10.26
CA ALA A 203 -4.02 1.67 9.08
C ALA A 203 -2.96 2.44 8.27
N PRO A 204 -3.02 3.79 8.14
CA PRO A 204 -1.94 4.56 7.54
C PRO A 204 -0.57 4.37 8.19
N GLU A 205 -0.51 4.12 9.50
CA GLU A 205 0.74 3.84 10.22
C GLU A 205 1.34 2.48 9.80
N SER A 206 0.52 1.56 9.28
CA SER A 206 1.01 0.29 8.71
C SER A 206 1.61 0.45 7.31
N PHE A 207 1.34 1.57 6.63
CA PHE A 207 1.91 1.87 5.31
C PHE A 207 3.35 2.41 5.37
N SER A 208 3.97 2.53 6.55
CA SER A 208 5.35 2.99 6.69
C SER A 208 6.22 2.11 7.59
N VAL A 209 7.39 1.71 7.07
CA VAL A 209 8.73 2.07 7.58
C VAL A 209 9.74 1.66 6.51
N ALA A 210 10.66 2.54 6.08
CA ALA A 210 11.41 2.42 4.82
C ALA A 210 12.27 1.14 4.61
N GLY A 211 11.65 0.00 4.34
CA GLY A 211 12.32 -1.25 3.95
C GLY A 211 12.46 -1.48 2.44
N PRO A 212 11.53 -1.04 1.56
CA PRO A 212 11.68 -1.22 0.12
C PRO A 212 12.38 -0.03 -0.57
N VAL A 213 13.08 -0.32 -1.66
CA VAL A 213 13.77 0.64 -2.55
C VAL A 213 12.91 1.88 -2.85
N GLY A 214 11.65 1.68 -3.28
CA GLY A 214 10.76 2.79 -3.66
C GLY A 214 10.37 3.75 -2.53
N ALA A 215 10.43 3.31 -1.26
CA ALA A 215 10.15 4.20 -0.13
C ALA A 215 11.29 5.21 0.08
N TYR A 216 12.54 4.73 0.04
CA TYR A 216 13.70 5.62 0.09
C TYR A 216 13.75 6.56 -1.11
N GLU A 217 13.41 6.11 -2.31
CA GLU A 217 13.28 6.99 -3.48
C GLU A 217 12.25 8.09 -3.27
N TYR A 218 11.05 7.74 -2.76
CA TYR A 218 9.98 8.70 -2.46
C TYR A 218 10.43 9.78 -1.48
N PHE A 219 10.93 9.38 -0.30
CA PHE A 219 11.36 10.32 0.73
C PHE A 219 12.55 11.15 0.28
N THR A 220 13.46 10.59 -0.52
CA THR A 220 14.58 11.33 -1.12
C THR A 220 14.07 12.44 -2.04
N ARG A 221 13.13 12.14 -2.94
CA ARG A 221 12.57 13.11 -3.88
C ARG A 221 11.72 14.20 -3.22
N GLN A 222 11.21 13.97 -2.01
CA GLN A 222 10.52 15.00 -1.24
C GLN A 222 11.45 16.12 -0.72
N VAL A 223 12.74 15.84 -0.57
CA VAL A 223 13.70 16.80 0.01
C VAL A 223 13.95 17.98 -0.94
N SER A 224 14.04 17.72 -2.25
CA SER A 224 14.30 18.75 -3.24
C SER A 224 13.79 18.36 -4.62
N GLN A 225 13.18 19.33 -5.31
CA GLN A 225 12.77 19.21 -6.73
C GLN A 225 13.95 19.20 -7.71
N ASP A 226 15.16 19.46 -7.22
CA ASP A 226 16.37 19.39 -8.04
C ASP A 226 16.81 17.93 -8.29
N ILE A 227 16.35 16.99 -7.45
CA ILE A 227 16.65 15.56 -7.57
C ILE A 227 15.79 14.97 -8.69
N ILE A 228 16.45 14.49 -9.75
CA ILE A 228 15.79 13.91 -10.93
C ILE A 228 15.88 12.41 -10.98
N ASP A 229 16.94 11.82 -10.41
CA ASP A 229 17.09 10.37 -10.32
C ASP A 229 17.66 9.94 -8.98
N VAL A 230 17.25 8.76 -8.53
CA VAL A 230 17.66 8.19 -7.25
C VAL A 230 17.88 6.71 -7.46
N TYR A 231 19.02 6.21 -7.02
CA TYR A 231 19.32 4.79 -6.99
C TYR A 231 19.52 4.34 -5.54
N VAL A 232 18.72 3.36 -5.11
CA VAL A 232 18.77 2.82 -3.74
C VAL A 232 19.21 1.36 -3.78
N THR A 233 20.18 1.01 -2.94
CA THR A 233 20.68 -0.35 -2.80
C THR A 233 21.25 -0.59 -1.40
N ASN A 234 21.68 -1.82 -1.11
CA ASN A 234 22.50 -2.07 0.06
C ASN A 234 23.88 -1.46 -0.16
N ASP A 235 24.45 -0.81 0.86
CA ASP A 235 25.85 -0.43 0.77
C ASP A 235 26.74 -1.67 0.73
N MET A 236 27.92 -1.54 0.14
CA MET A 236 28.81 -2.68 -0.10
C MET A 236 30.07 -2.54 0.73
N ASP A 237 30.59 -3.66 1.25
CA ASP A 237 31.91 -3.69 1.85
C ASP A 237 33.03 -3.64 0.78
N LYS A 238 34.28 -3.65 1.24
CA LYS A 238 35.46 -3.60 0.35
C LYS A 238 35.61 -4.82 -0.55
N GLU A 239 34.91 -5.91 -0.24
CA GLU A 239 34.93 -7.18 -0.96
C GLU A 239 33.72 -7.29 -1.91
N GLY A 240 32.85 -6.27 -1.96
CA GLY A 240 31.68 -6.20 -2.82
C GLY A 240 30.46 -6.94 -2.28
N LYS A 241 30.42 -7.25 -0.98
CA LYS A 241 29.29 -7.91 -0.32
C LYS A 241 28.37 -6.89 0.34
N PRO A 242 27.03 -7.07 0.28
CA PRO A 242 26.09 -6.15 0.90
C PRO A 242 26.24 -6.11 2.43
N LEU A 243 26.33 -4.89 2.96
CA LEU A 243 26.30 -4.59 4.38
C LEU A 243 24.85 -4.61 4.87
N GLY A 244 24.53 -5.60 5.72
CA GLY A 244 23.19 -5.72 6.29
C GLY A 244 22.81 -4.51 7.13
N GLY A 245 21.62 -3.96 6.88
CA GLY A 245 21.12 -2.78 7.60
C GLY A 245 21.79 -1.47 7.21
N VAL A 246 22.57 -1.41 6.12
CA VAL A 246 23.11 -0.14 5.61
C VAL A 246 22.55 0.13 4.21
N VAL A 247 21.72 1.16 4.11
CA VAL A 247 21.06 1.57 2.86
C VAL A 247 21.86 2.68 2.20
N ALA A 248 22.32 2.44 0.98
CA ALA A 248 22.97 3.45 0.17
C ALA A 248 21.96 4.10 -0.79
N VAL A 249 21.93 5.43 -0.78
CA VAL A 249 21.10 6.25 -1.66
C VAL A 249 22.00 7.16 -2.50
N THR A 250 22.01 6.94 -3.80
CA THR A 250 22.74 7.77 -4.77
C THR A 250 21.77 8.72 -5.43
N ILE A 251 22.06 10.03 -5.42
CA ILE A 251 21.16 11.07 -5.95
C ILE A 251 21.76 11.82 -7.14
N LEU A 252 20.99 11.99 -8.21
CA LEU A 252 21.33 12.78 -9.40
C LEU A 252 20.44 14.03 -9.47
N THR A 253 21.03 15.17 -9.85
CA THR A 253 20.29 16.44 -9.99
C THR A 253 20.14 16.90 -11.44
N LYS A 254 19.31 17.92 -11.67
CA LYS A 254 19.11 18.54 -12.99
C LYS A 254 20.38 19.02 -13.65
N THR A 255 21.37 19.40 -12.85
CA THR A 255 22.67 19.91 -13.31
C THR A 255 23.78 18.85 -13.18
N GLY A 256 23.43 17.58 -13.02
CA GLY A 256 24.38 16.47 -12.83
C GLY A 256 24.62 16.17 -11.37
N LEU A 257 25.82 16.45 -10.87
CA LEU A 257 26.17 16.09 -9.49
C LEU A 257 25.44 16.97 -8.45
N PRO A 258 24.98 16.37 -7.33
CA PRO A 258 24.42 17.11 -6.21
C PRO A 258 25.50 17.91 -5.45
N SER A 259 25.11 19.03 -4.84
CA SER A 259 25.99 19.74 -3.90
C SER A 259 26.11 18.98 -2.57
N MET A 260 27.17 19.27 -1.81
CA MET A 260 27.35 18.68 -0.48
C MET A 260 26.21 19.06 0.47
N GLU A 261 25.69 20.28 0.38
CA GLU A 261 24.56 20.74 1.18
C GLU A 261 23.30 19.92 0.91
N LEU A 262 23.02 19.61 -0.36
CA LEU A 262 21.88 18.78 -0.74
C LEU A 262 22.05 17.34 -0.24
N ILE A 263 23.25 16.76 -0.37
CA ILE A 263 23.54 15.42 0.19
C ILE A 263 23.29 15.41 1.70
N HIS A 264 23.78 16.42 2.44
CA HIS A 264 23.58 16.52 3.89
C HIS A 264 22.09 16.69 4.27
N GLN A 265 21.33 17.46 3.50
CA GLN A 265 19.88 17.62 3.71
C GLN A 265 19.14 16.29 3.54
N VAL A 266 19.42 15.56 2.45
CA VAL A 266 18.82 14.25 2.18
C VAL A 266 19.24 13.25 3.25
N GLN A 267 20.53 13.22 3.61
CA GLN A 267 21.05 12.37 4.69
C GLN A 267 20.28 12.61 5.98
N THR A 268 20.08 13.86 6.36
CA THR A 268 19.36 14.24 7.59
C THR A 268 17.89 13.80 7.53
N ALA A 269 17.22 14.02 6.40
CA ALA A 269 15.82 13.66 6.21
C ALA A 269 15.60 12.14 6.30
N LEU A 270 16.41 11.35 5.59
CA LEU A 270 16.29 9.89 5.57
C LEU A 270 16.76 9.24 6.89
N SER A 271 17.67 9.88 7.63
CA SER A 271 18.14 9.36 8.92
C SER A 271 17.11 9.51 10.05
N ASN A 272 16.04 10.29 9.84
CA ASN A 272 15.01 10.55 10.84
C ASN A 272 14.32 9.25 11.29
N GLU A 273 14.13 9.08 12.60
CA GLU A 273 13.50 7.89 13.20
C GLU A 273 12.07 7.63 12.72
N ARG A 274 11.38 8.64 12.19
CA ARG A 274 10.04 8.49 11.59
C ARG A 274 10.06 8.14 10.10
N VAL A 275 11.24 8.08 9.47
CA VAL A 275 11.41 7.84 8.03
C VAL A 275 12.06 6.48 7.78
N ARG A 276 13.19 6.17 8.44
CA ARG A 276 13.89 4.89 8.28
C ARG A 276 13.34 3.78 9.19
N PRO A 277 13.46 2.49 8.82
CA PRO A 277 13.32 1.40 9.76
C PRO A 277 14.34 1.50 10.88
N LEU A 278 13.96 0.94 12.02
CA LEU A 278 14.75 1.03 13.25
C LEU A 278 16.20 0.53 13.07
N CYS A 279 16.37 -0.55 12.31
CA CYS A 279 17.66 -1.23 12.11
C CYS A 279 18.48 -0.69 10.93
N ASP A 280 17.97 0.25 10.14
CA ASP A 280 18.65 0.74 8.95
C ASP A 280 19.55 1.93 9.29
N GLN A 281 20.75 1.95 8.74
CA GLN A 281 21.63 3.12 8.67
C GLN A 281 21.62 3.61 7.22
N VAL A 282 21.23 4.86 6.99
CA VAL A 282 21.20 5.42 5.63
C VAL A 282 22.53 6.11 5.33
N VAL A 283 23.03 5.97 4.10
CA VAL A 283 24.20 6.68 3.57
C VAL A 283 23.81 7.29 2.22
N VAL A 284 23.90 8.62 2.12
CA VAL A 284 23.59 9.36 0.90
C VAL A 284 24.87 9.81 0.22
N ARG A 285 24.96 9.62 -1.11
CA ARG A 285 26.15 9.97 -1.90
C ARG A 285 25.83 10.53 -3.28
N ALA A 286 26.79 11.24 -3.85
CA ALA A 286 26.78 11.58 -5.27
C ALA A 286 27.07 10.32 -6.13
N PRO A 287 26.58 10.28 -7.38
CA PRO A 287 26.93 9.21 -8.30
C PRO A 287 28.39 9.29 -8.69
N LYS A 288 28.96 8.14 -9.08
CA LYS A 288 30.23 8.12 -9.79
C LYS A 288 30.04 8.75 -11.16
N ILE A 289 31.03 9.47 -11.68
CA ILE A 289 30.97 10.01 -13.04
C ILE A 289 31.75 9.09 -13.97
N PHE A 290 31.12 8.68 -15.07
CA PHE A 290 31.79 8.09 -16.22
C PHE A 290 31.81 9.09 -17.39
N ASN A 291 32.95 9.72 -17.61
CA ASN A 291 33.13 10.67 -18.70
C ASN A 291 33.48 9.93 -20.00
N TYR A 292 32.77 10.23 -21.08
CA TYR A 292 33.09 9.74 -22.41
C TYR A 292 33.03 10.85 -23.45
N GLN A 293 33.48 10.55 -24.66
CA GLN A 293 33.45 11.45 -25.81
C GLN A 293 32.90 10.69 -27.02
N VAL A 294 32.17 11.40 -27.88
CA VAL A 294 31.64 10.83 -29.11
C VAL A 294 32.32 11.51 -30.29
N ALA A 295 33.14 10.76 -31.02
CA ALA A 295 33.65 11.15 -32.32
C ALA A 295 32.91 10.36 -33.40
N ALA A 296 32.08 11.06 -34.18
CA ALA A 296 31.27 10.45 -35.24
C ALA A 296 31.59 11.07 -36.61
N THR A 297 31.67 10.21 -37.62
CA THR A 297 31.81 10.61 -39.02
C THR A 297 30.55 10.23 -39.78
N LEU A 298 29.93 11.24 -40.43
CA LEU A 298 28.71 11.11 -41.21
C LEU A 298 29.04 10.99 -42.69
N THR A 299 28.56 9.93 -43.34
CA THR A 299 28.57 9.78 -44.80
C THR A 299 27.21 10.23 -45.33
N LEU A 300 27.21 11.21 -46.23
CA LEU A 300 25.98 11.82 -46.75
C LEU A 300 25.61 11.26 -48.13
N PHE A 301 24.33 11.37 -48.50
CA PHE A 301 23.89 11.14 -49.88
C PHE A 301 24.36 12.28 -50.81
N VAL A 302 24.56 11.97 -52.09
CA VAL A 302 24.90 12.97 -53.10
C VAL A 302 23.79 14.03 -53.21
N GLY A 303 24.20 15.32 -53.22
CA GLY A 303 23.27 16.45 -53.35
C GLY A 303 22.66 16.94 -52.03
N ALA A 304 23.01 16.33 -50.90
CA ALA A 304 22.51 16.71 -49.58
C ALA A 304 23.21 17.97 -49.04
N ASP A 305 22.48 18.79 -48.28
CA ASP A 305 23.03 19.99 -47.62
C ASP A 305 23.77 19.60 -46.33
N ALA A 306 25.10 19.56 -46.43
CA ALA A 306 26.02 19.26 -45.33
C ALA A 306 25.80 20.12 -44.07
N GLN A 307 25.50 21.41 -44.22
CA GLN A 307 25.32 22.30 -43.07
C GLN A 307 23.97 22.04 -42.39
N ALA A 308 22.90 21.87 -43.17
CA ALA A 308 21.58 21.55 -42.64
C ALA A 308 21.58 20.20 -41.90
N ILE A 309 22.27 19.19 -42.45
CA ILE A 309 22.36 17.86 -41.84
C ILE A 309 23.18 17.88 -40.56
N LEU A 310 24.33 18.56 -40.53
CA LEU A 310 25.10 18.71 -39.29
C LEU A 310 24.28 19.42 -38.21
N ALA A 311 23.49 20.44 -38.57
CA ALA A 311 22.61 21.11 -37.62
C ALA A 311 21.51 20.16 -37.09
N ALA A 312 20.89 19.38 -37.97
CA ALA A 312 19.88 18.39 -37.58
C ALA A 312 20.45 17.28 -36.68
N ALA A 313 21.63 16.75 -37.01
CA ALA A 313 22.32 15.74 -36.20
C ALA A 313 22.71 16.28 -34.81
N LYS A 314 23.18 17.54 -34.72
CA LYS A 314 23.45 18.20 -33.44
C LYS A 314 22.17 18.40 -32.62
N ALA A 315 21.06 18.77 -33.25
CA ALA A 315 19.78 18.93 -32.56
C ALA A 315 19.25 17.58 -32.02
N ALA A 316 19.33 16.52 -32.83
CA ALA A 316 18.98 15.16 -32.41
C ALA A 316 19.84 14.70 -31.22
N TRP A 317 21.15 14.96 -31.27
CA TRP A 317 22.06 14.72 -30.15
C TRP A 317 21.66 15.48 -28.89
N GLN A 318 21.41 16.79 -28.98
CA GLN A 318 21.05 17.61 -27.82
C GLN A 318 19.75 17.14 -27.14
N GLN A 319 18.76 16.75 -27.94
CA GLN A 319 17.51 16.20 -27.42
C GLN A 319 17.74 14.88 -26.70
N TYR A 320 18.52 13.98 -27.31
CA TYR A 320 18.88 12.71 -26.70
C TYR A 320 19.67 12.91 -25.41
N GLN A 321 20.73 13.71 -25.45
CA GLN A 321 21.58 14.05 -24.30
C GLN A 321 20.73 14.57 -23.13
N SER A 322 19.78 15.45 -23.40
CA SER A 322 18.87 15.99 -22.37
C SER A 322 18.00 14.92 -21.70
N SER A 323 17.57 13.89 -22.42
CA SER A 323 16.81 12.77 -21.84
C SER A 323 17.68 11.70 -21.20
N TRP A 324 18.91 11.55 -21.70
CA TRP A 324 19.82 10.47 -21.37
C TRP A 324 20.68 10.80 -20.15
N GLU A 325 21.17 12.04 -20.04
CA GLU A 325 21.91 12.54 -18.87
C GLU A 325 21.02 12.74 -17.64
N GLN A 326 19.71 12.55 -17.74
CA GLN A 326 18.79 12.65 -16.61
C GLN A 326 18.67 11.37 -15.78
N ARG A 327 19.44 10.32 -16.11
CA ARG A 327 19.30 9.00 -15.51
C ARG A 327 20.65 8.39 -15.11
N LEU A 328 20.63 7.58 -14.06
CA LEU A 328 21.76 6.76 -13.61
C LEU A 328 21.76 5.41 -14.32
N GLY A 329 22.95 4.80 -14.45
CA GLY A 329 23.11 3.43 -14.93
C GLY A 329 22.74 3.21 -16.39
N VAL A 330 22.79 4.24 -17.22
CA VAL A 330 22.46 4.11 -18.64
C VAL A 330 23.70 3.76 -19.45
N ASP A 331 23.64 2.63 -20.15
CA ASP A 331 24.73 2.12 -20.96
C ASP A 331 25.08 3.05 -22.14
N VAL A 332 26.38 3.15 -22.44
CA VAL A 332 26.87 3.83 -23.64
C VAL A 332 26.85 2.83 -24.79
N VAL A 333 25.84 2.92 -25.64
CA VAL A 333 25.61 1.98 -26.75
C VAL A 333 25.90 2.67 -28.09
N PRO A 334 26.99 2.31 -28.80
CA PRO A 334 27.35 2.94 -30.08
C PRO A 334 26.24 2.85 -31.13
N LEU A 335 25.54 1.71 -31.20
CA LEU A 335 24.45 1.49 -32.16
C LEU A 335 23.29 2.48 -31.97
N VAL A 336 22.93 2.80 -30.72
CA VAL A 336 21.86 3.77 -30.41
C VAL A 336 22.30 5.16 -30.84
N ILE A 337 23.54 5.54 -30.54
CA ILE A 337 24.11 6.83 -30.90
C ILE A 337 24.23 6.98 -32.43
N GLN A 338 24.69 5.94 -33.14
CA GLN A 338 24.72 5.91 -34.60
C GLN A 338 23.32 6.05 -35.20
N SER A 339 22.33 5.34 -34.65
CA SER A 339 20.94 5.41 -35.12
C SER A 339 20.34 6.80 -34.92
N LEU A 340 20.65 7.44 -33.79
CA LEU A 340 20.23 8.81 -33.48
C LEU A 340 20.85 9.83 -34.45
N LEU A 341 22.15 9.70 -34.74
CA LEU A 341 22.87 10.61 -35.62
C LEU A 341 22.54 10.38 -37.11
N LYS A 342 21.89 9.27 -37.45
CA LYS A 342 21.42 8.95 -38.80
C LYS A 342 20.12 9.70 -39.13
N VAL A 343 20.21 11.02 -39.19
CA VAL A 343 19.14 11.93 -39.61
C VAL A 343 18.91 11.83 -41.13
N ASP A 344 17.82 12.42 -41.62
CA ASP A 344 17.52 12.43 -43.05
C ASP A 344 18.68 13.00 -43.88
N GLY A 345 18.99 12.36 -45.01
CA GLY A 345 20.16 12.69 -45.84
C GLY A 345 21.50 12.03 -45.42
N VAL A 346 21.54 11.28 -44.30
CA VAL A 346 22.74 10.52 -43.88
C VAL A 346 22.65 9.06 -44.34
N TYR A 347 23.62 8.62 -45.14
CA TYR A 347 23.75 7.23 -45.57
C TYR A 347 24.29 6.33 -44.45
N ASN A 348 25.38 6.74 -43.81
CA ASN A 348 26.07 5.96 -42.78
C ASN A 348 26.64 6.84 -41.67
N VAL A 349 26.74 6.28 -40.46
CA VAL A 349 27.38 6.92 -39.29
C VAL A 349 28.44 5.96 -38.75
N SER A 350 29.67 6.44 -38.63
CA SER A 350 30.78 5.67 -38.04
C SER A 350 31.22 6.30 -36.72
N THR A 351 31.32 5.51 -35.65
CA THR A 351 31.82 5.93 -34.33
C THR A 351 32.95 5.01 -33.86
N PRO A 352 34.13 5.01 -34.52
CA PRO A 352 35.15 3.99 -34.33
C PRO A 352 35.83 4.03 -32.95
N ALA A 353 35.81 5.19 -32.27
CA ALA A 353 36.40 5.37 -30.95
C ALA A 353 35.41 5.14 -29.80
N LEU A 354 34.17 4.72 -30.10
CA LEU A 354 33.12 4.53 -29.09
C LEU A 354 32.82 3.05 -28.93
N GLU A 355 33.15 2.50 -27.76
CA GLU A 355 32.90 1.11 -27.42
C GLU A 355 31.60 0.94 -26.64
N LEU A 356 30.94 -0.21 -26.80
CA LEU A 356 29.80 -0.60 -25.98
C LEU A 356 30.24 -0.73 -24.53
N THR A 357 29.74 0.16 -23.67
CA THR A 357 30.13 0.20 -22.26
C THR A 357 28.90 0.07 -21.37
N THR A 358 28.87 -0.99 -20.57
CA THR A 358 27.86 -1.17 -19.52
C THR A 358 28.17 -0.27 -18.33
N ILE A 359 27.20 0.53 -17.89
CA ILE A 359 27.37 1.51 -16.82
C ILE A 359 26.70 0.98 -15.55
N ALA A 360 27.42 1.05 -14.42
CA ALA A 360 26.87 0.62 -13.14
C ALA A 360 25.69 1.51 -12.71
N ALA A 361 24.70 0.93 -12.03
CA ALA A 361 23.47 1.61 -11.66
C ALA A 361 23.65 2.84 -10.74
N ASP A 362 24.78 2.96 -10.04
CA ASP A 362 25.15 4.11 -9.20
C ASP A 362 26.01 5.15 -9.93
N THR A 363 26.18 5.01 -11.24
CA THR A 363 27.09 5.81 -12.06
C THR A 363 26.30 6.66 -13.06
N TRP A 364 26.67 7.92 -13.15
CA TRP A 364 26.16 8.87 -14.14
C TRP A 364 27.15 8.96 -15.29
N ALA A 365 26.70 8.59 -16.49
CA ALA A 365 27.50 8.72 -17.69
C ALA A 365 27.31 10.12 -18.29
N HIS A 366 28.42 10.81 -18.56
CA HIS A 366 28.42 12.20 -19.01
C HIS A 366 29.27 12.35 -20.26
N CYS A 367 28.66 12.89 -21.32
CA CYS A 367 29.37 13.15 -22.56
C CYS A 367 30.08 14.51 -22.47
N THR A 368 31.41 14.47 -22.41
CA THR A 368 32.23 15.68 -22.27
C THR A 368 32.45 16.41 -23.59
N ASN A 369 32.39 15.69 -24.73
CA ASN A 369 32.52 16.29 -26.05
C ASN A 369 31.80 15.47 -27.13
N LEU A 370 31.15 16.17 -28.07
CA LEU A 370 30.64 15.62 -29.32
C LEU A 370 31.41 16.24 -30.49
N ASP A 371 32.16 15.41 -31.21
CA ASP A 371 32.83 15.79 -32.45
C ASP A 371 32.13 15.13 -33.64
N LEU A 372 31.61 15.95 -34.55
CA LEU A 372 30.89 15.51 -35.75
C LEU A 372 31.66 15.98 -36.99
N THR A 373 32.05 15.02 -37.82
CA THR A 373 32.76 15.24 -39.08
C THR A 373 31.97 14.66 -40.25
N ILE A 374 32.17 15.19 -41.45
CA ILE A 374 31.60 14.65 -42.69
C ILE A 374 32.69 13.88 -43.43
N ALA A 375 32.38 12.69 -43.93
CA ALA A 375 33.28 11.90 -44.76
C ALA A 375 33.51 12.60 -46.12
N GLU A 376 34.73 12.51 -46.66
CA GLU A 376 35.08 13.13 -47.95
C GLU A 376 34.33 12.52 -49.15
N GLU A 377 33.81 11.29 -49.01
CA GLU A 377 33.07 10.57 -50.05
C GLU A 377 31.56 10.58 -49.76
N ALA A 378 30.78 11.09 -50.72
CA ALA A 378 29.32 10.98 -50.74
C ALA A 378 28.90 9.73 -51.53
N VAL A 379 27.83 9.07 -51.08
CA VAL A 379 27.32 7.85 -51.72
C VAL A 379 26.07 8.16 -52.53
N ASP A 380 26.01 7.65 -53.76
CA ASP A 380 24.81 7.75 -54.61
C ASP A 380 23.73 6.80 -54.07
N GLY A 381 22.52 7.32 -53.90
CA GLY A 381 21.43 6.66 -53.16
C GLY A 381 20.75 5.51 -53.89
#